data_AF-A0A2G7GC38-F1
#
_entry.id   AF-A0A2G7GC38-F1
#
_cell.length_a   1.000
_cell.length_b   1.000
_cell.length_c   1.000
_cell.angle_alpha   90.00
_cell.angle_beta   90.00
_cell.angle_gamma   90.00
#
_symmetry.space_group_name_H-M   'P 1'
#
loop_
_entity.id
_entity.type
_entity.pdbx_description
1 polymer ?
#
loop_
_entity_poly.entity_id
_entity_poly.type
_entity_poly.pdbx_seq_one_letter_code
_entity_poly.pdbx_strand_id
1 'polypeptide(L)'
;MRREVIQKRLLVEDQRLSSRMPDSWQNGDFWIMYAARNNFAFGTISWKVIDQRFFGPTIYEDDNICSIWRRRLHLLQPEEKSIMEEYVNLKLKDRNTWRLVWDPDEYAVGWIKRLKIKKE
;
A
#
# COMPACT_ATOMS: atom_id res chain seq x y z
N MET A 1 7.37 -18.87 -13.90
CA MET A 1 5.93 -18.52 -13.87
C MET A 1 5.32 -18.30 -15.27
N ARG A 2 5.51 -17.18 -16.00
CA ARG A 2 4.83 -16.98 -17.32
C ARG A 2 5.39 -17.81 -18.51
N ARG A 3 6.69 -18.14 -18.50
CA ARG A 3 7.31 -19.05 -19.50
C ARG A 3 6.77 -20.48 -19.40
N GLU A 4 6.46 -20.94 -18.19
CA GLU A 4 5.88 -22.27 -17.94
C GLU A 4 4.45 -22.39 -18.47
N VAL A 5 3.67 -21.30 -18.49
CA VAL A 5 2.28 -21.30 -18.99
C VAL A 5 2.24 -21.34 -20.53
N ILE A 6 3.21 -20.69 -21.19
CA ILE A 6 3.43 -20.78 -22.64
C ILE A 6 3.89 -22.19 -23.01
N GLN A 7 4.82 -22.76 -22.23
CA GLN A 7 5.27 -24.15 -22.39
C GLN A 7 4.14 -25.17 -22.15
N LYS A 8 3.19 -24.86 -21.26
CA LYS A 8 1.95 -25.62 -21.03
C LYS A 8 0.84 -25.31 -22.06
N ARG A 9 1.12 -24.54 -23.13
CA ARG A 9 0.19 -24.11 -24.20
C ARG A 9 -1.07 -23.36 -23.72
N LEU A 10 -1.05 -22.79 -22.51
CA LEU A 10 -2.16 -22.02 -21.97
C LEU A 10 -2.14 -20.56 -22.46
N LEU A 11 -1.03 -20.12 -23.03
CA LEU A 11 -0.84 -18.81 -23.66
C LEU A 11 0.03 -19.00 -24.91
N VAL A 12 -0.31 -18.33 -26.00
CA VAL A 12 0.50 -18.28 -27.23
C VAL A 12 1.40 -17.03 -27.19
N GLU A 13 2.58 -17.06 -27.83
CA GLU A 13 3.59 -16.00 -27.70
C GLU A 13 3.09 -14.62 -28.22
N ASP A 14 2.16 -14.62 -29.16
CA ASP A 14 1.43 -13.43 -29.65
C ASP A 14 0.46 -12.83 -28.61
N GLN A 15 0.00 -13.61 -27.64
CA GLN A 15 -0.76 -13.12 -26.48
C GLN A 15 0.14 -12.55 -25.36
N ARG A 16 1.46 -12.61 -25.53
CA ARG A 16 2.41 -12.02 -24.59
C ARG A 16 2.41 -10.49 -24.74
N LEU A 17 1.74 -9.83 -23.82
CA LEU A 17 1.64 -8.35 -23.78
C LEU A 17 3.00 -7.64 -23.76
N SER A 18 4.04 -8.25 -23.19
CA SER A 18 5.39 -7.69 -23.23
C SER A 18 6.46 -8.71 -22.84
N SER A 19 7.61 -8.63 -23.51
CA SER A 19 8.77 -9.45 -23.18
C SER A 19 9.52 -9.00 -21.93
N ARG A 20 9.51 -7.69 -21.65
CA ARG A 20 10.23 -7.00 -20.56
C ARG A 20 9.44 -6.90 -19.25
N MET A 21 8.13 -7.13 -19.30
CA MET A 21 7.25 -7.01 -18.13
C MET A 21 7.59 -7.97 -16.98
N PRO A 22 8.00 -9.24 -17.21
CA PRO A 22 8.47 -10.11 -16.14
C PRO A 22 9.68 -9.54 -15.40
N ASP A 23 10.65 -8.99 -16.13
CA ASP A 23 11.87 -8.42 -15.55
C ASP A 23 11.53 -7.16 -14.74
N SER A 24 10.60 -6.34 -15.23
CA SER A 24 10.09 -5.16 -14.50
C SER A 24 9.34 -5.51 -13.20
N TRP A 25 8.64 -6.66 -13.17
CA TRP A 25 8.01 -7.18 -11.95
C TRP A 25 9.03 -7.71 -10.95
N GLN A 26 10.07 -8.39 -11.41
CA GLN A 26 11.14 -8.91 -10.55
C GLN A 26 12.03 -7.81 -10.00
N ASN A 27 12.39 -6.82 -10.82
CA ASN A 27 13.23 -5.69 -10.43
C ASN A 27 12.49 -4.64 -9.60
N GLY A 28 11.15 -4.71 -9.53
CA GLY A 28 10.33 -3.81 -8.73
C GLY A 28 9.93 -2.49 -9.41
N ASP A 29 10.39 -2.21 -10.64
CA ASP A 29 10.10 -0.97 -11.36
C ASP A 29 8.60 -0.77 -11.61
N PHE A 30 7.89 -1.86 -11.92
CA PHE A 30 6.44 -1.84 -12.06
C PHE A 30 5.75 -1.40 -10.77
N TRP A 31 6.19 -1.92 -9.63
CA TRP A 31 5.58 -1.63 -8.33
C TRP A 31 5.79 -0.17 -7.93
N ILE A 32 6.97 0.41 -8.23
CA ILE A 32 7.22 1.84 -8.05
C ILE A 32 6.21 2.66 -8.87
N MET A 33 6.06 2.34 -10.15
CA MET A 33 5.11 3.03 -11.03
C MET A 33 3.65 2.85 -10.62
N TYR A 34 3.32 1.71 -10.03
CA TYR A 34 1.99 1.40 -9.51
C TYR A 34 1.70 2.19 -8.22
N ALA A 35 2.66 2.24 -7.28
CA ALA A 35 2.54 2.99 -6.04
C ALA A 35 2.39 4.50 -6.28
N ALA A 36 3.10 5.04 -7.26
CA ALA A 36 2.99 6.45 -7.64
C ALA A 36 1.58 6.83 -8.16
N ARG A 37 0.85 5.86 -8.73
CA ARG A 37 -0.50 6.08 -9.30
C ARG A 37 -1.63 5.70 -8.35
N ASN A 38 -1.36 4.89 -7.33
CA ASN A 38 -2.38 4.31 -6.45
C ASN A 38 -2.01 4.58 -4.99
N ASN A 39 -2.60 5.63 -4.40
CA ASN A 39 -2.27 6.05 -3.03
C ASN A 39 -2.48 4.93 -2.00
N PHE A 40 -3.48 4.06 -2.22
CA PHE A 40 -3.87 3.04 -1.26
C PHE A 40 -2.84 1.91 -1.21
N ALA A 41 -2.14 1.67 -2.31
CA ALA A 41 -1.12 0.64 -2.42
C ALA A 41 0.26 1.15 -2.00
N PHE A 42 0.44 2.47 -1.89
CA PHE A 42 1.71 3.11 -1.58
C PHE A 42 2.33 2.57 -0.29
N GLY A 43 1.56 2.54 0.81
CA GLY A 43 2.09 2.10 2.11
C GLY A 43 2.72 0.69 2.05
N THR A 44 2.01 -0.26 1.44
CA THR A 44 2.50 -1.64 1.31
C THR A 44 3.70 -1.74 0.37
N ILE A 45 3.66 -1.07 -0.79
CA ILE A 45 4.72 -1.16 -1.80
C ILE A 45 6.00 -0.48 -1.33
N SER A 46 5.88 0.66 -0.63
CA SER A 46 7.01 1.38 -0.08
C SER A 46 7.84 0.52 0.85
N TRP A 47 7.19 -0.29 1.71
CA TRP A 47 7.92 -1.18 2.62
C TRP A 47 8.35 -2.50 1.97
N LYS A 48 7.52 -3.10 1.11
CA LYS A 48 7.84 -4.42 0.53
C LYS A 48 8.80 -4.37 -0.64
N VAL A 49 8.83 -3.29 -1.40
CA VAL A 49 9.60 -3.21 -2.66
C VAL A 49 10.62 -2.09 -2.60
N ILE A 50 10.20 -0.87 -2.26
CA ILE A 50 11.08 0.30 -2.34
C ILE A 50 12.13 0.24 -1.24
N ASP A 51 11.73 0.10 0.02
CA ASP A 51 12.63 0.01 1.18
C ASP A 51 13.65 -1.11 0.98
N GLN A 52 13.21 -2.31 0.57
CA GLN A 52 14.10 -3.44 0.35
C GLN A 52 15.11 -3.23 -0.78
N ARG A 53 14.73 -2.47 -1.82
CA ARG A 53 15.62 -2.16 -2.94
C ARG A 53 16.77 -1.24 -2.53
N PHE A 54 16.51 -0.29 -1.62
CA PHE A 54 17.52 0.69 -1.18
C PHE A 54 18.29 0.26 0.07
N PHE A 55 17.63 -0.39 1.02
CA PHE A 55 18.20 -0.74 2.33
C PHE A 55 18.45 -2.24 2.50
N GLY A 56 18.22 -3.04 1.46
CA GLY A 56 18.41 -4.48 1.47
C GLY A 56 17.24 -5.26 2.08
N PRO A 57 17.27 -6.60 2.00
CA PRO A 57 16.19 -7.45 2.47
C PRO A 57 15.99 -7.30 3.99
N THR A 58 14.82 -6.80 4.38
CA THR A 58 14.41 -6.74 5.78
C THR A 58 13.95 -8.12 6.24
N ILE A 59 14.58 -8.68 7.28
CA ILE A 59 14.11 -9.92 7.92
C ILE A 59 12.84 -9.58 8.69
N TYR A 60 11.70 -10.06 8.17
CA TYR A 60 10.40 -9.98 8.80
C TYR A 60 10.34 -10.98 9.96
N GLU A 61 10.91 -10.61 11.11
CA GLU A 61 10.78 -11.44 12.33
C GLU A 61 9.33 -11.47 12.85
N ASP A 62 8.51 -10.54 12.38
CA ASP A 62 7.09 -10.45 12.67
C ASP A 62 6.37 -10.02 11.38
N ASP A 63 5.22 -10.61 11.06
CA ASP A 63 4.41 -10.32 9.85
C ASP A 63 3.92 -8.85 9.78
N ASN A 64 4.30 -8.04 10.76
CA ASN A 64 3.94 -6.66 10.91
C ASN A 64 4.87 -5.73 10.11
N ILE A 65 4.56 -5.58 8.82
CA ILE A 65 5.16 -4.59 7.91
C ILE A 65 5.11 -3.17 8.50
N CYS A 66 4.09 -2.85 9.31
CA CYS A 66 3.96 -1.56 9.98
C CYS A 66 4.94 -1.35 11.14
N SER A 67 5.83 -2.29 11.46
CA SER A 67 6.89 -2.11 12.47
C SER A 67 8.24 -1.67 11.87
N ILE A 68 8.41 -1.76 10.54
CA ILE A 68 9.69 -1.54 9.84
C ILE A 68 10.21 -0.11 10.00
N TRP A 69 9.31 0.88 9.99
CA TRP A 69 9.68 2.28 10.15
C TRP A 69 10.52 2.54 11.41
N ARG A 70 10.32 1.77 12.49
CA ARG A 70 11.12 1.89 13.73
C ARG A 70 12.59 1.57 13.49
N ARG A 71 12.88 0.57 12.66
CA ARG A 71 14.25 0.22 12.26
C ARG A 71 14.87 1.27 11.36
N ARG A 72 14.05 2.06 10.65
CA ARG A 72 14.49 3.14 9.75
C ARG A 72 14.54 4.52 10.39
N LEU A 73 14.09 4.68 11.63
CA LEU A 73 14.13 5.97 12.33
C LEU A 73 15.53 6.58 12.40
N HIS A 74 16.58 5.75 12.48
CA HIS A 74 17.96 6.25 12.53
C HIS A 74 18.41 6.95 11.24
N LEU A 75 17.68 6.79 10.13
CA LEU A 75 17.97 7.45 8.86
C LEU A 75 17.51 8.92 8.83
N LEU A 76 16.56 9.29 9.70
CA LEU A 76 16.06 10.65 9.80
C LEU A 76 17.04 11.52 10.59
N GLN A 77 17.29 12.73 10.08
CA GLN A 77 18.00 13.77 10.80
C GLN A 77 17.22 14.20 12.05
N PRO A 78 17.88 14.77 13.07
CA PRO A 78 17.21 15.25 14.29
C PRO A 78 16.05 16.21 14.01
N GLU A 79 16.22 17.11 13.04
CA GLU A 79 15.21 18.08 12.62
C GLU A 79 13.99 17.39 12.00
N GLU A 80 14.22 16.40 11.13
CA GLU A 80 13.15 15.62 10.49
C GLU A 80 12.35 14.80 11.51
N LYS A 81 13.02 14.24 12.52
CA LYS A 81 12.35 13.57 13.64
C LYS A 81 11.48 14.51 14.44
N SER A 82 11.98 15.72 14.73
CA SER A 82 11.22 16.73 15.46
C SER A 82 9.94 17.13 14.72
N ILE A 83 10.02 17.36 13.40
CA ILE A 83 8.85 17.67 12.56
C ILE A 83 7.87 16.49 12.56
N MET A 84 8.36 15.26 12.41
CA MET A 84 7.53 14.06 12.43
C MET A 84 6.79 13.93 13.77
N GLU A 85 7.47 14.14 14.90
CA GLU A 85 6.87 14.08 16.24
C GLU A 85 5.82 15.17 16.44
N GLU A 86 6.06 16.41 15.99
CA GLU A 86 5.07 17.47 16.01
C GLU A 86 3.81 17.07 15.24
N TYR A 87 3.96 16.51 14.04
CA TYR A 87 2.85 16.07 13.21
C TYR A 87 2.08 14.91 13.84
N VAL A 88 2.78 13.94 14.44
CA VAL A 88 2.14 12.83 15.19
C VAL A 88 1.34 13.38 16.36
N ASN A 89 1.88 14.33 17.12
CA ASN A 89 1.19 14.97 18.23
C ASN A 89 -0.05 15.74 17.77
N LEU A 90 0.05 16.46 16.65
CA LEU A 90 -1.09 17.13 16.02
C LEU A 90 -2.18 16.12 15.66
N LYS A 91 -1.82 15.01 14.98
CA LYS A 91 -2.78 13.96 14.61
C LYS A 91 -3.40 13.24 15.79
N LEU A 92 -2.67 13.07 16.89
CA LEU A 92 -3.22 12.51 18.12
C LEU A 92 -4.23 13.45 18.78
N LYS A 93 -3.95 14.77 18.78
CA LYS A 93 -4.91 15.79 19.24
C LYS A 93 -6.15 15.83 18.35
N ASP A 94 -5.96 15.84 17.03
CA ASP A 94 -7.05 15.77 16.05
C ASP A 94 -7.89 14.52 16.24
N ARG A 95 -7.28 13.35 16.44
CA ARG A 95 -8.02 12.10 16.68
C ARG A 95 -8.93 12.19 17.90
N ASN A 96 -8.49 12.88 18.95
CA ASN A 96 -9.28 13.03 20.18
C ASN A 96 -10.45 14.02 20.00
N THR A 97 -10.40 14.88 18.98
CA THR A 97 -11.46 15.85 18.64
C THR A 97 -12.30 15.45 17.42
N TRP A 98 -11.79 14.57 16.55
CA TRP A 98 -12.46 14.12 15.35
C TRP A 98 -13.56 13.10 15.67
N ARG A 99 -14.81 13.49 15.35
CA ARG A 99 -15.83 12.52 14.98
C ARG A 99 -15.56 12.10 13.54
N LEU A 100 -15.33 10.81 13.31
CA LEU A 100 -15.42 10.22 11.97
C LEU A 100 -16.86 10.35 11.49
N VAL A 101 -17.20 11.49 10.88
CA VAL A 101 -18.46 11.66 10.16
C VAL A 101 -18.21 11.07 8.78
N TRP A 102 -18.54 9.79 8.64
CA TRP A 102 -18.69 9.23 7.31
C TRP A 102 -19.87 9.94 6.65
N ASP A 103 -19.62 10.56 5.50
CA ASP A 103 -20.64 11.19 4.68
C ASP A 103 -21.12 10.17 3.63
N PRO A 104 -22.28 9.51 3.86
CA PRO A 104 -22.80 8.54 2.90
C PRO A 104 -23.07 9.18 1.56
N ASP A 105 -22.66 8.52 0.48
CA ASP A 105 -23.24 8.81 -0.83
C ASP A 105 -24.74 8.43 -0.88
N GLU A 106 -25.46 8.94 -1.88
CA GLU A 106 -26.90 8.70 -2.05
C GLU A 106 -27.25 7.20 -2.06
N TYR A 107 -26.36 6.39 -2.63
CA TYR A 107 -26.50 4.94 -2.66
C TYR A 107 -26.50 4.34 -1.25
N ALA A 108 -25.52 4.73 -0.42
CA ALA A 108 -25.38 4.20 0.92
C ALA A 108 -26.48 4.72 1.86
N VAL A 109 -26.96 5.97 1.69
CA VAL A 109 -28.18 6.46 2.38
C VAL A 109 -29.39 5.58 2.03
N GLY A 110 -29.60 5.31 0.73
CA GLY A 110 -30.71 4.49 0.25
C GLY A 110 -30.65 3.06 0.79
N TRP A 111 -29.45 2.49 0.89
CA TRP A 111 -29.23 1.16 1.45
C TRP A 111 -29.53 1.11 2.96
N ILE A 112 -29.09 2.10 3.72
CA ILE A 112 -29.39 2.23 5.16
C ILE A 112 -30.90 2.36 5.42
N LYS A 113 -31.62 3.14 4.60
CA LYS A 113 -33.09 3.28 4.71
C LYS A 113 -33.79 1.94 4.53
N ARG A 114 -33.38 1.14 3.53
CA ARG A 114 -33.95 -0.19 3.29
C ARG A 114 -33.67 -1.18 4.44
N LEU A 115 -32.50 -1.10 5.06
CA LEU A 115 -32.17 -1.92 6.22
C LEU A 115 -33.03 -1.58 7.43
N LYS A 116 -33.33 -0.29 7.67
CA LYS A 116 -34.19 0.14 8.77
C LYS A 116 -35.63 -0.33 8.58
N ILE A 117 -36.18 -0.23 7.37
CA ILE A 117 -37.54 -0.68 7.02
C ILE A 117 -37.71 -2.20 7.21
N LYS A 118 -36.66 -3.01 6.99
CA LYS A 118 -36.71 -4.47 7.19
C LYS A 118 -36.57 -4.93 8.64
N LYS A 119 -36.23 -4.01 9.55
CA LYS A 119 -35.98 -4.31 10.97
C LYS A 119 -37.19 -3.98 11.86
N GLU A 120 -38.19 -3.28 11.31
CA GLU A 120 -39.54 -3.07 11.87
C GLU A 120 -40.51 -4.12 11.29
#